data_AF-A0A370I4V3-F1
#
_entry.id   AF-A0A370I4V3-F1
#
_cell.length_a   1.000
_cell.length_b   1.000
_cell.length_c   1.000
_cell.angle_alpha   90.00
_cell.angle_beta   90.00
_cell.angle_gamma   90.00
#
_symmetry.space_group_name_H-M   'P 1'
#
loop_
_entity.id
_entity.type
_entity.pdbx_description
1 polymer ?
#
loop_
_entity_poly.entity_id
_entity_poly.type
_entity_poly.pdbx_seq_one_letter_code
_entity_poly.pdbx_strand_id
1 'polypeptide(L)'
;MAAAAKSTQKKTVESKWARLVREAKKDLNPPKPYEFDAYEPPVLISPPVGIERTLMLARLADSAGMVSGEDLPDMIEALVGEDAFPKVWAVLRDEPIEVTLALIDDLNRHFNGGADAGAEELPGGESASQS
;
A
#
# COMPACT_ATOMS: atom_id res chain seq x y z
N MET A 1 61.38 2.76 -14.99
CA MET A 1 60.48 1.61 -14.76
C MET A 1 59.21 2.14 -14.14
N ALA A 2 58.08 2.15 -14.87
CA ALA A 2 56.79 2.60 -14.36
C ALA A 2 55.93 1.37 -14.05
N ALA A 3 55.53 1.20 -12.79
CA ALA A 3 54.65 0.13 -12.37
C ALA A 3 53.19 0.55 -12.62
N ALA A 4 52.50 -0.17 -13.50
CA ALA A 4 51.07 -0.01 -13.74
C ALA A 4 50.29 -0.59 -12.54
N ALA A 5 49.65 0.28 -11.76
CA ALA A 5 48.70 -0.13 -10.74
C ALA A 5 47.45 -0.69 -11.44
N LYS A 6 47.29 -2.02 -11.41
CA LYS A 6 46.05 -2.68 -11.79
C LYS A 6 44.99 -2.34 -10.75
N SER A 7 44.03 -1.50 -11.13
CA SER A 7 42.83 -1.23 -10.36
C SER A 7 41.99 -2.52 -10.28
N THR A 8 42.05 -3.18 -9.14
CA THR A 8 41.23 -4.34 -8.82
C THR A 8 39.78 -3.88 -8.70
N GLN A 9 39.01 -4.05 -9.76
CA GLN A 9 37.57 -3.80 -9.77
C GLN A 9 36.91 -4.81 -8.83
N LYS A 10 36.60 -4.37 -7.60
CA LYS A 10 35.86 -5.16 -6.60
C LYS A 10 34.47 -5.44 -7.20
N LYS A 11 34.28 -6.66 -7.69
CA LYS A 11 32.97 -7.16 -8.14
C LYS A 11 32.08 -7.23 -6.90
N THR A 12 31.23 -6.23 -6.69
CA THR A 12 30.24 -6.24 -5.62
C THR A 12 29.25 -7.35 -5.92
N VAL A 13 29.43 -8.49 -5.26
CA VAL A 13 28.47 -9.60 -5.33
C VAL A 13 27.18 -9.10 -4.69
N GLU A 14 26.14 -8.95 -5.50
CA GLU A 14 24.82 -8.55 -5.04
C GLU A 14 24.30 -9.52 -3.97
N SER A 15 23.72 -8.99 -2.89
CA SER A 15 23.13 -9.83 -1.84
C SER A 15 21.84 -10.49 -2.32
N LYS A 16 21.50 -11.65 -1.76
CA LYS A 16 20.25 -12.36 -2.09
C LYS A 16 19.01 -11.47 -1.87
N TRP A 17 19.03 -10.63 -0.83
CA TRP A 17 17.97 -9.66 -0.54
C TRP A 17 17.89 -8.56 -1.61
N ALA A 18 19.02 -7.98 -2.01
CA ALA A 18 19.05 -6.94 -3.04
C ALA A 18 18.51 -7.46 -4.38
N ARG A 19 18.86 -8.70 -4.74
CA ARG A 19 18.30 -9.38 -5.91
C ARG A 19 16.79 -9.57 -5.80
N LEU A 20 16.30 -10.07 -4.65
CA LEU A 20 14.87 -10.28 -4.40
C LEU A 20 14.08 -8.98 -4.50
N VAL A 21 14.55 -7.91 -3.86
CA VAL A 21 13.90 -6.59 -3.92
C VAL A 21 13.86 -6.06 -5.35
N ARG A 22 14.97 -6.17 -6.09
CA ARG A 22 15.02 -5.74 -7.50
C ARG A 22 14.05 -6.54 -8.37
N GLU A 23 14.03 -7.86 -8.22
CA GLU A 23 13.14 -8.74 -8.98
C GLU A 23 11.67 -8.47 -8.65
N ALA A 24 11.32 -8.35 -7.37
CA ALA A 24 9.95 -8.07 -6.94
C ALA A 24 9.44 -6.68 -7.38
N LYS A 25 10.33 -5.67 -7.48
CA LYS A 25 9.96 -4.31 -7.92
C LYS A 25 9.99 -4.12 -9.43
N LYS A 26 10.51 -5.08 -10.20
CA LYS A 26 10.79 -4.92 -11.63
C LYS A 26 9.53 -4.62 -12.45
N ASP A 27 8.43 -5.27 -12.10
CA ASP A 27 7.15 -5.17 -12.80
C ASP A 27 6.08 -4.46 -11.95
N LEU A 28 6.49 -3.81 -10.86
CA LEU A 28 5.59 -3.08 -9.97
C LEU A 28 5.16 -1.76 -10.62
N ASN A 29 3.93 -1.72 -11.12
CA ASN A 29 3.27 -0.49 -11.53
C ASN A 29 2.40 0.03 -10.38
N PRO A 30 2.86 1.02 -9.60
CA PRO A 30 2.03 1.57 -8.54
C PRO A 30 0.78 2.21 -9.15
N PRO A 31 -0.42 1.99 -8.58
CA PRO A 31 -1.62 2.67 -9.05
C PRO A 31 -1.45 4.19 -8.86
N LYS A 32 -2.21 4.95 -9.66
CA LYS A 32 -2.18 6.41 -9.58
C LYS A 32 -2.60 6.85 -8.16
N PRO A 33 -2.04 7.95 -7.63
CA PRO A 33 -2.53 8.52 -6.38
C PRO A 33 -4.03 8.82 -6.47
N TYR A 34 -4.72 8.67 -5.35
CA TYR A 34 -6.09 9.15 -5.18
C TYR A 34 -6.05 10.67 -4.93
N GLU A 35 -6.92 11.41 -5.61
CA GLU A 35 -7.01 12.86 -5.48
C GLU A 35 -8.14 13.23 -4.51
N PHE A 36 -7.77 13.72 -3.32
CA PHE A 36 -8.71 14.21 -2.32
C PHE A 36 -8.93 15.71 -2.51
N ASP A 37 -10.07 16.06 -3.10
CA ASP A 37 -10.43 17.38 -3.61
C ASP A 37 -11.14 18.31 -2.60
N ALA A 38 -11.34 17.84 -1.36
CA ALA A 38 -11.91 18.66 -0.28
C ALA A 38 -10.90 19.68 0.31
N TYR A 39 -9.73 19.85 -0.31
CA TYR A 39 -8.68 20.79 0.10
C TYR A 39 -8.05 21.46 -1.13
N GLU A 40 -7.55 22.69 -0.99
CA GLU A 40 -6.85 23.41 -2.06
C GLU A 40 -5.39 23.71 -1.66
N PRO A 41 -4.39 23.24 -2.43
CA PRO A 41 -4.51 22.32 -3.56
C PRO A 41 -4.93 20.91 -3.12
N PRO A 42 -5.51 20.08 -4.02
CA PRO A 42 -5.92 18.72 -3.71
C PRO A 42 -4.82 17.89 -3.05
N VAL A 43 -5.21 17.04 -2.11
CA VAL A 43 -4.27 16.16 -1.39
C VAL A 43 -4.13 14.86 -2.18
N LEU A 44 -2.90 14.53 -2.57
CA LEU A 44 -2.61 13.28 -3.27
C LEU A 44 -2.32 12.16 -2.27
N ILE A 45 -3.24 11.21 -2.17
CA ILE A 45 -3.10 10.01 -1.34
C ILE A 45 -2.41 8.95 -2.17
N SER A 46 -1.25 8.49 -1.74
CA SER A 46 -0.52 7.42 -2.42
C SER A 46 -1.06 6.04 -2.04
N PRO A 47 -0.94 5.03 -2.92
CA PRO A 47 -1.34 3.68 -2.60
C PRO A 47 -0.67 3.12 -1.35
N PRO A 48 -1.35 2.21 -0.64
CA PRO A 48 -0.79 1.54 0.51
C PRO A 48 0.29 0.54 0.09
N VAL A 49 1.54 1.01 -0.12
CA VAL A 49 2.66 0.18 -0.59
C VAL A 49 3.40 -0.58 0.52
N GLY A 50 3.09 -0.32 1.79
CA GLY A 50 3.71 -0.95 2.95
C GLY A 50 2.84 -2.06 3.55
N ILE A 51 3.49 -3.17 3.96
CA ILE A 51 2.85 -4.34 4.58
C ILE A 51 1.93 -3.94 5.75
N GLU A 52 2.34 -2.98 6.58
CA GLU A 52 1.56 -2.51 7.73
C GLU A 52 0.20 -1.92 7.32
N ARG A 53 0.14 -1.24 6.18
CA ARG A 53 -1.06 -0.59 5.66
C ARG A 53 -2.02 -1.60 5.02
N THR A 54 -1.48 -2.61 4.33
CA THR A 54 -2.25 -3.78 3.86
C THR A 54 -2.81 -4.59 5.03
N LEU A 55 -2.06 -4.73 6.12
CA LEU A 55 -2.51 -5.44 7.33
C LEU A 55 -3.63 -4.68 8.07
N MET A 56 -3.60 -3.34 8.08
CA MET A 56 -4.72 -2.56 8.62
C MET A 56 -5.99 -2.69 7.78
N LEU A 57 -5.87 -2.72 6.45
CA LEU A 57 -6.99 -3.01 5.56
C LEU A 57 -7.56 -4.43 5.77
N ALA A 58 -6.70 -5.43 5.96
CA ALA A 58 -7.12 -6.80 6.25
C ALA A 58 -7.85 -6.89 7.61
N ARG A 59 -7.37 -6.17 8.63
CA ARG A 59 -8.05 -6.06 9.92
C ARG A 59 -9.43 -5.43 9.78
N LEU A 60 -9.61 -4.46 8.90
CA LEU A 60 -10.90 -3.79 8.65
C LEU A 60 -11.94 -4.74 8.05
N ALA A 61 -11.53 -5.60 7.11
CA ALA A 61 -12.41 -6.59 6.51
C ALA A 61 -12.84 -7.68 7.50
N ASP A 62 -11.96 -8.05 8.44
CA ASP A 62 -12.23 -9.02 9.51
C ASP A 62 -13.04 -8.40 10.68
N SER A 63 -12.90 -7.09 10.92
CA SER A 63 -13.52 -6.36 12.03
C SER A 63 -14.84 -5.67 11.68
N ALA A 64 -15.52 -6.05 10.60
CA ALA A 64 -16.76 -5.43 10.11
C ALA A 64 -17.96 -5.37 11.10
N GLY A 65 -17.78 -5.74 12.37
CA GLY A 65 -18.69 -5.48 13.48
C GLY A 65 -18.07 -4.87 14.76
N MET A 66 -16.80 -4.43 14.76
CA MET A 66 -16.02 -4.12 15.97
C MET A 66 -15.11 -2.88 15.85
N VAL A 67 -15.22 -2.03 14.81
CA VAL A 67 -14.42 -0.80 14.76
C VAL A 67 -14.91 0.15 15.84
N SER A 68 -14.11 0.32 16.90
CA SER A 68 -14.38 1.30 17.94
C SER A 68 -14.09 2.71 17.39
N GLY A 69 -14.89 3.70 17.78
CA GLY A 69 -14.67 5.09 17.33
C GLY A 69 -13.31 5.67 17.76
N GLU A 70 -12.67 5.05 18.75
CA GLU A 70 -11.34 5.43 19.26
C GLU A 70 -10.21 5.02 18.32
N ASP A 71 -10.39 3.95 17.54
CA ASP A 71 -9.37 3.44 16.60
C ASP A 71 -9.43 4.12 15.22
N LEU A 72 -10.47 4.93 14.98
CA LEU A 72 -10.75 5.54 13.68
C LEU A 72 -9.64 6.50 13.20
N PRO A 73 -9.05 7.38 14.04
CA PRO A 73 -7.99 8.29 13.61
C PRO A 73 -6.74 7.54 13.13
N ASP A 74 -6.24 6.60 13.92
CA ASP A 74 -5.05 5.80 13.59
C ASP A 74 -5.27 4.97 12.31
N MET A 75 -6.50 4.48 12.12
CA MET A 75 -6.89 3.78 10.91
C MET A 75 -6.89 4.70 9.68
N ILE A 76 -7.47 5.89 9.79
CA ILE A 76 -7.47 6.85 8.68
C ILE A 76 -6.05 7.30 8.37
N GLU A 77 -5.23 7.56 9.38
CA GLU A 77 -3.82 7.89 9.20
C GLU A 77 -3.07 6.80 8.45
N ALA A 78 -3.26 5.54 8.84
CA ALA A 78 -2.69 4.43 8.10
C ALA A 78 -3.20 4.42 6.66
N LEU A 79 -4.50 4.62 6.42
CA LEU A 79 -5.10 4.52 5.09
C LEU A 79 -4.73 5.64 4.13
N VAL A 80 -4.52 6.86 4.61
CA VAL A 80 -4.19 8.02 3.77
C VAL A 80 -2.71 8.40 3.81
N GLY A 81 -2.00 7.98 4.86
CA GLY A 81 -0.59 8.26 5.12
C GLY A 81 -0.42 9.48 6.02
N GLU A 82 0.66 9.48 6.81
CA GLU A 82 1.01 10.51 7.80
C GLU A 82 0.96 11.93 7.23
N ASP A 83 1.46 12.14 6.00
CA ASP A 83 1.47 13.46 5.35
C ASP A 83 0.07 13.98 4.98
N ALA A 84 -0.83 13.09 4.56
CA ALA A 84 -2.18 13.44 4.13
C ALA A 84 -3.16 13.51 5.32
N PHE A 85 -2.86 12.78 6.39
CA PHE A 85 -3.76 12.58 7.52
C PHE A 85 -4.26 13.88 8.15
N PRO A 86 -3.42 14.88 8.50
CA PRO A 86 -3.92 16.10 9.14
C PRO A 86 -4.97 16.85 8.31
N LYS A 87 -4.84 16.82 6.97
CA LYS A 87 -5.75 17.50 6.06
C LYS A 87 -7.04 16.71 5.86
N VAL A 88 -6.93 15.40 5.67
CA VAL A 88 -8.09 14.51 5.52
C VAL A 88 -8.90 14.46 6.82
N TRP A 89 -8.24 14.33 7.97
CA TRP A 89 -8.88 14.30 9.27
C TRP A 89 -9.60 15.60 9.61
N ALA A 90 -9.04 16.76 9.23
CA ALA A 90 -9.69 18.06 9.43
C ALA A 90 -11.04 18.16 8.68
N VAL A 91 -11.20 17.45 7.57
CA VAL A 91 -12.46 17.38 6.82
C VAL A 91 -13.41 16.34 7.41
N LEU A 92 -12.91 15.18 7.84
CA LEU A 92 -13.75 14.06 8.27
C LEU A 92 -14.22 14.11 9.72
N ARG A 93 -13.45 14.69 10.64
CA ARG A 93 -13.67 14.53 12.09
C ARG A 93 -15.03 15.00 12.60
N ASP A 94 -15.64 15.95 11.90
CA ASP A 94 -16.92 16.58 12.27
C ASP A 94 -18.08 16.04 11.40
N GLU A 95 -17.79 15.13 10.48
CA GLU A 95 -18.75 14.51 9.57
C GLU A 95 -19.36 13.22 10.18
N PRO A 96 -20.55 12.79 9.71
CA PRO A 96 -21.11 11.49 10.07
C PRO A 96 -20.17 10.34 9.71
N ILE A 97 -20.20 9.26 10.50
CA ILE A 97 -19.35 8.08 10.30
C ILE A 97 -19.52 7.48 8.89
N GLU A 98 -20.71 7.60 8.31
CA GLU A 98 -21.03 7.16 6.96
C GLU A 98 -20.16 7.82 5.88
N VAL A 99 -19.75 9.08 6.06
CA VAL A 99 -18.85 9.79 5.14
C VAL A 99 -17.46 9.17 5.19
N THR A 100 -16.99 8.84 6.40
CA THR A 100 -15.69 8.19 6.59
C THR A 100 -15.68 6.80 5.96
N LEU A 101 -16.74 6.01 6.18
CA LEU A 101 -16.89 4.68 5.56
C LEU A 101 -16.95 4.77 4.03
N ALA A 102 -17.64 5.77 3.46
CA ALA A 102 -17.69 5.99 2.03
C ALA A 102 -16.30 6.31 1.44
N LEU A 103 -15.49 7.14 2.10
CA LEU A 103 -14.12 7.42 1.68
C LEU A 103 -13.26 6.15 1.70
N ILE A 104 -13.39 5.33 2.73
CA ILE A 104 -12.64 4.07 2.84
C ILE A 104 -13.01 3.12 1.70
N ASP A 105 -14.29 2.97 1.37
CA ASP A 105 -14.74 2.16 0.24
C ASP A 105 -14.17 2.68 -1.09
N ASP A 106 -14.18 4.00 -1.29
CA ASP A 106 -13.68 4.61 -2.54
C ASP A 106 -12.16 4.46 -2.68
N LEU A 107 -11.40 4.66 -1.61
CA LEU A 107 -9.95 4.39 -1.58
C LEU A 107 -9.65 2.91 -1.89
N ASN A 108 -10.44 1.99 -1.34
CA ASN A 108 -10.31 0.56 -1.63
C ASN A 108 -10.62 0.25 -3.09
N ARG A 109 -11.66 0.85 -3.66
CA ARG A 109 -11.97 0.70 -5.09
C ARG A 109 -10.86 1.24 -5.97
N HIS A 110 -10.33 2.41 -5.65
CA HIS A 110 -9.28 3.08 -6.43
C HIS A 110 -7.95 2.31 -6.40
N PHE A 111 -7.53 1.80 -5.24
CA PHE A 111 -6.23 1.12 -5.11
C PHE A 111 -6.27 -0.39 -5.34
N ASN A 112 -7.38 -1.05 -5.04
CA ASN A 112 -7.51 -2.51 -5.12
C ASN A 112 -8.46 -2.99 -6.23
N GLY A 113 -9.01 -2.08 -7.05
CA GLY A 113 -9.88 -2.42 -8.17
C GLY A 113 -11.30 -2.83 -7.76
N GLY A 114 -11.71 -2.53 -6.53
CA GLY A 114 -12.87 -3.12 -5.87
C GLY A 114 -12.51 -4.50 -5.35
N ALA A 115 -13.03 -4.88 -4.18
CA ALA A 115 -12.75 -6.16 -3.52
C ALA A 115 -13.27 -7.42 -4.26
N ASP A 116 -13.38 -7.36 -5.59
CA ASP A 116 -13.87 -8.40 -6.50
C ASP A 116 -12.75 -8.89 -7.47
N ALA A 117 -11.55 -8.31 -7.41
CA ALA A 117 -10.37 -8.90 -8.06
C ALA A 117 -9.87 -10.07 -7.19
N GLY A 118 -10.41 -11.25 -7.48
CA GLY A 118 -10.38 -12.43 -6.65
C GLY A 118 -9.01 -12.89 -6.16
N ALA A 119 -9.06 -13.65 -5.07
CA ALA A 119 -8.01 -14.57 -4.61
C ALA A 119 -7.73 -15.72 -5.61
N GLU A 120 -8.00 -15.52 -6.90
CA GLU A 120 -7.89 -16.50 -7.98
C GLU A 120 -6.62 -16.32 -8.82
N GLU A 121 -5.84 -15.25 -8.61
CA GLU A 121 -4.53 -15.05 -9.28
C GLU A 121 -3.35 -15.13 -8.30
N LEU A 122 -3.40 -16.04 -7.33
CA LEU A 122 -2.16 -16.54 -6.71
C LEU A 122 -1.55 -17.60 -7.65
N PRO A 123 -0.38 -17.34 -8.28
CA PRO A 123 0.28 -18.33 -9.13
C PRO A 123 0.81 -19.47 -8.25
N GLY A 124 0.02 -20.53 -8.12
CA GLY A 124 0.37 -21.72 -7.34
C GLY A 124 -0.70 -22.82 -7.25
N GLY A 125 -1.84 -22.67 -7.93
CA GLY A 125 -2.99 -23.59 -7.82
C GLY A 125 -2.97 -24.83 -8.73
N GLU A 126 -1.89 -25.06 -9.50
CA GLU A 126 -1.78 -26.26 -10.34
C GLU A 126 -0.53 -27.05 -9.95
N SER A 127 -0.70 -28.02 -9.04
CA SER A 127 0.01 -29.32 -9.04
C SER A 127 -0.39 -30.16 -7.82
N ALA A 128 -1.34 -31.07 -8.03
CA ALA A 128 -1.60 -32.35 -7.32
C ALA A 128 -3.11 -32.54 -7.23
N SER A 129 -3.74 -33.32 -8.11
CA SER A 129 -3.62 -34.77 -8.02
C SER A 129 -4.10 -35.42 -9.31
N GLN A 130 -3.16 -36.05 -10.04
CA GLN A 130 -3.46 -37.24 -10.81
C GLN A 130 -3.09 -38.43 -9.92
N SER A 131 -4.08 -39.23 -9.53
CA SER A 131 -3.96 -40.65 -9.19
C SER A 131 -5.34 -41.28 -9.24
#